data_AF-A0A7Z7YT20-F1
#
_entry.id   AF-A0A7Z7YT20-F1
#
_cell.length_a   1.000
_cell.length_b   1.000
_cell.length_c   1.000
_cell.angle_alpha   90.00
_cell.angle_beta   90.00
_cell.angle_gamma   90.00
#
_symmetry.space_group_name_H-M   'P 1'
#
loop_
_entity.id
_entity.type
_entity.pdbx_description
1 polymer ?
#
loop_
_entity_poly.entity_id
_entity_poly.type
_entity_poly.pdbx_seq_one_letter_code
_entity_poly.pdbx_strand_id
1 'polypeptide(L)' 'MNTNDAIKILKDNGLKYTKKREDMINIFVNEDKYINAKYIQQQL' A
#
# COMPACT_ATOMS: atom_id res chain seq x y z
N MET A 1 -11.55 1.93 -1.43
CA MET A 1 -10.80 2.00 -0.15
C MET A 1 -9.63 2.95 -0.37
N ASN A 2 -9.41 3.92 0.52
CA ASN A 2 -8.30 4.88 0.37
C ASN A 2 -7.08 4.46 1.23
N THR A 3 -5.95 5.15 1.05
CA THR A 3 -4.71 4.85 1.77
C THR A 3 -4.85 4.94 3.29
N ASN A 4 -5.65 5.89 3.79
CA ASN A 4 -5.86 6.07 5.24
C ASN A 4 -6.65 4.90 5.85
N ASP A 5 -7.66 4.40 5.14
CA ASP A 5 -8.42 3.21 5.56
C ASP A 5 -7.48 1.99 5.67
N ALA A 6 -6.60 1.80 4.68
CA ALA A 6 -5.62 0.72 4.66
C ALA A 6 -4.62 0.81 5.82
N ILE A 7 -4.11 2.01 6.08
CA ILE A 7 -3.20 2.26 7.22
C ILE A 7 -3.91 2.00 8.55
N LYS A 8 -5.18 2.36 8.68
CA LYS A 8 -5.96 2.07 9.88
C LYS A 8 -6.06 0.56 10.11
N ILE A 9 -6.39 -0.21 9.08
CA ILE A 9 -6.43 -1.68 9.15
C ILE A 9 -5.07 -2.23 9.58
N LEU A 10 -3.95 -1.74 9.03
CA LEU A 10 -2.62 -2.16 9.47
C LEU A 10 -2.43 -1.94 10.98
N LYS A 11 -2.76 -0.75 11.48
CA LYS A 11 -2.62 -0.39 12.90
C LYS A 11 -3.52 -1.24 13.80
N ASP A 12 -4.78 -1.42 13.42
CA ASP A 12 -5.77 -2.20 14.17
C ASP A 12 -5.34 -3.68 14.28
N ASN A 13 -4.58 -4.18 13.31
CA ASN A 13 -3.99 -5.52 13.31
C ASN A 13 -2.58 -5.58 13.96
N GLY A 14 -2.10 -4.51 14.58
CA GLY A 14 -0.77 -4.46 15.21
C GLY A 14 0.40 -4.45 14.20
N LEU A 15 0.12 -4.21 12.92
CA LEU A 15 1.14 -4.15 11.88
C LEU A 15 1.78 -2.76 11.83
N LYS A 16 3.11 -2.72 11.85
CA LYS A 16 3.89 -1.49 11.84
C LYS A 16 3.57 -0.59 10.63
N TYR A 17 3.28 0.68 10.87
CA TYR A 17 3.30 1.69 9.83
C TYR A 17 4.73 2.03 9.41
N THR A 18 5.00 2.08 8.11
CA THR A 18 6.25 2.61 7.55
C THR A 18 5.95 3.42 6.30
N LYS A 19 6.81 4.38 5.98
CA LYS A 19 6.68 5.19 4.76
C LYS A 19 6.63 4.31 3.50
N LYS A 20 7.52 3.31 3.40
CA LYS A 20 7.49 2.32 2.31
C LYS A 20 6.15 1.59 2.17
N ARG A 21 5.47 1.24 3.26
CA ARG A 21 4.15 0.58 3.22
C ARG A 21 3.07 1.53 2.72
N GLU A 22 3.10 2.79 3.14
CA GLU A 22 2.22 3.83 2.61
C GLU A 22 2.43 4.02 1.11
N ASP A 23 3.68 4.11 0.66
CA ASP A 23 4.01 4.31 -0.75
C ASP A 23 3.52 3.13 -1.61
N MET A 24 3.69 1.89 -1.13
CA MET A 24 3.11 0.70 -1.77
C MET A 24 1.58 0.74 -1.84
N ILE A 25 0.91 1.11 -0.74
CA ILE A 25 -0.55 1.23 -0.69
C ILE A 25 -1.04 2.30 -1.67
N ASN A 26 -0.36 3.43 -1.78
CA ASN A 26 -0.71 4.48 -2.73
C ASN A 26 -0.66 3.98 -4.17
N ILE A 27 0.31 3.14 -4.53
CA ILE A 27 0.35 2.50 -5.85
C ILE A 27 -0.88 1.61 -6.04
N PHE A 28 -1.22 0.77 -5.06
CA PHE A 28 -2.39 -0.11 -5.15
C PHE A 28 -3.73 0.65 -5.23
N VAL A 29 -3.85 1.81 -4.57
CA VAL A 29 -5.06 2.64 -4.61
C VAL A 29 -5.25 3.34 -5.97
N ASN A 30 -4.15 3.66 -6.65
CA ASN A 30 -4.17 4.37 -7.93
C ASN A 30 -4.22 3.43 -9.15
N GLU A 31 -3.91 2.15 -8.99
CA GLU A 31 -3.91 1.16 -10.08
C GLU A 31 -5.23 0.39 -10.15
N ASP A 32 -5.89 0.45 -11.31
CA ASP A 32 -7.17 -0.23 -11.58
C ASP A 32 -6.98 -1.69 -12.08
N LYS A 33 -5.80 -2.27 -11.86
CA LYS A 33 -5.46 -3.61 -12.33
C LYS A 33 -4.63 -4.38 -11.32
N TYR A 34 -4.63 -5.70 -11.45
CA TYR A 34 -3.71 -6.56 -10.73
C TYR A 34 -2.28 -6.30 -11.22
N ILE A 35 -1.41 -5.92 -10.28
CA ILE A 35 0.01 -5.64 -10.53
C ILE A 35 0.90 -6.65 -9.82
N ASN A 36 2.03 -6.97 -10.44
CA ASN A 36 3.00 -7.90 -9.89
C ASN A 36 4.04 -7.18 -9.02
N ALA A 37 4.79 -7.95 -8.23
CA ALA A 37 5.81 -7.41 -7.34
C ALA A 37 6.95 -6.68 -8.08
N LYS A 38 7.30 -7.11 -9.30
CA LYS A 38 8.34 -6.45 -10.11
C LYS A 38 7.90 -5.04 -10.52
N TYR A 39 6.63 -4.86 -10.88
CA TYR A 39 6.06 -3.56 -11.19
C TYR A 39 6.12 -2.64 -9.97
N ILE A 40 5.67 -3.10 -8.80
CA ILE A 40 5.78 -2.35 -7.54
C ILE A 40 7.22 -1.92 -7.27
N GLN A 41 8.18 -2.84 -7.41
CA GLN A 41 9.60 -2.53 -7.20
C GLN A 41 10.14 -1.45 -8.14
N GLN A 42 9.61 -1.33 -9.36
CA GLN A 42 10.03 -0.30 -10.32
C GLN A 42 9.41 1.07 -10.05
N GLN A 43 8.32 1.14 -9.28
CA GLN A 43 7.63 2.39 -8.93
C GLN A 43 8.08 3.00 -7.59
N LEU A 44 8.83 2.24 -6.79
CA LEU A 44 9.36 2.64 -5.47
C LEU A 44 10.83 3.07 -5.55
#